data_AF-A0A212CGD0-F1
#
_entry.id   AF-A0A212CGD0-F1
#
_cell.length_a   1.000
_cell.length_b   1.000
_cell.length_c   1.000
_cell.angle_alpha   90.00
_cell.angle_beta   90.00
_cell.angle_gamma   90.00
#
_symmetry.space_group_name_H-M   'P 1'
#
loop_
_entity.id
_entity.type
_entity.pdbx_description
1 polymer ?
#
loop_
_entity_poly.entity_id
_entity_poly.type
_entity_poly.pdbx_seq_one_letter_code
_entity_poly.pdbx_strand_id
1 'polypeptide(L)'
;MEPAVSLAVCALLFLLWVRVKGLEFVLIHQRWVFVCLFLLPLSLIFDIYYYVRAWVVFKLSSAPRLHEQRVRDIQKQVREWKEQGSKTFMCTGRPGWLTVSLRVGKYKKTHKNIMINLMDILEVDTKKQIVRVEPLVTMGQVTALLTSIGWTLPVLPELDDLTED
;
A
#
# COMPACT_ATOMS: atom_id res chain seq x y z
N MET A 1 45.75 12.48 40.08
CA MET A 1 44.34 12.56 39.62
C MET A 1 44.10 11.82 38.31
N GLU A 2 45.15 11.52 37.54
CA GLU A 2 45.09 10.78 36.27
C GLU A 2 44.48 9.34 36.31
N PRO A 3 44.77 8.47 37.31
CA PRO A 3 44.35 7.06 37.22
C PRO A 3 42.86 6.84 37.53
N ALA A 4 42.26 7.71 38.35
CA ALA A 4 40.85 7.61 38.72
C ALA A 4 39.92 8.02 37.56
N VAL A 5 40.34 9.00 36.76
CA VAL A 5 39.58 9.45 35.58
C VAL A 5 39.63 8.38 34.49
N SER A 6 40.78 7.72 34.30
CA SER A 6 40.92 6.61 33.32
C SER A 6 40.03 5.41 33.68
N LEU A 7 39.95 5.04 34.97
CA LEU A 7 39.05 3.97 35.44
C LEU A 7 37.57 4.33 35.26
N ALA A 8 37.18 5.57 35.51
CA ALA A 8 35.81 6.02 35.31
C ALA A 8 35.41 6.04 33.83
N VAL A 9 36.31 6.43 32.93
CA VAL A 9 36.08 6.41 31.47
C VAL A 9 35.98 4.97 30.96
N CYS A 10 36.83 4.05 31.43
CA CYS A 10 36.73 2.63 31.10
C CYS A 10 35.42 2.00 31.61
N ALA A 11 34.95 2.37 32.81
CA ALA A 11 33.67 1.89 33.34
C ALA A 11 32.46 2.44 32.54
N LEU A 12 32.51 3.70 32.12
CA LEU A 12 31.47 4.30 31.27
C LEU A 12 31.45 3.68 29.88
N LEU A 13 32.62 3.43 29.27
CA LEU A 13 32.72 2.74 27.99
C LEU A 13 32.25 1.29 28.09
N PHE A 14 32.52 0.60 29.19
CA PHE A 14 32.02 -0.75 29.44
C PHE A 14 30.50 -0.78 29.64
N LEU A 15 29.92 0.16 30.38
CA LEU A 15 28.47 0.31 30.53
C LEU A 15 27.77 0.67 29.21
N LEU A 16 28.37 1.53 28.41
CA LEU A 16 27.89 1.84 27.05
C LEU A 16 27.97 0.61 26.14
N TRP A 17 29.07 -0.14 26.21
CA TRP A 17 29.25 -1.36 25.43
C TRP A 17 28.25 -2.46 25.81
N VAL A 18 27.97 -2.62 27.11
CA VAL A 18 26.92 -3.53 27.62
C VAL A 18 25.53 -3.06 27.21
N ARG A 19 25.24 -1.75 27.21
CA ARG A 19 23.97 -1.21 26.71
C ARG A 19 23.80 -1.46 25.21
N VAL A 20 24.83 -1.23 24.40
CA VAL A 20 24.79 -1.42 22.95
C VAL A 20 24.68 -2.90 22.58
N LYS A 21 25.48 -3.77 23.22
CA LYS A 21 25.38 -5.23 23.01
C LYS A 21 24.12 -5.85 23.60
N GLY A 22 23.59 -5.32 24.70
CA GLY A 22 22.29 -5.71 25.24
C GLY A 22 21.14 -5.29 24.33
N LEU A 23 21.23 -4.12 23.70
CA LEU A 23 20.31 -3.68 22.65
C LEU A 23 20.39 -4.59 21.41
N GLU A 24 21.57 -4.96 20.95
CA GLU A 24 21.70 -5.92 19.85
C GLU A 24 21.15 -7.31 20.23
N PHE A 25 21.42 -7.79 21.45
CA PHE A 25 20.91 -9.08 21.92
C PHE A 25 19.38 -9.08 22.04
N VAL A 26 18.79 -7.99 22.53
CA VAL A 26 17.33 -7.80 22.55
C VAL A 26 16.79 -7.65 21.13
N LEU A 27 17.42 -6.88 20.24
CA LEU A 27 16.95 -6.77 18.84
C LEU A 27 17.02 -8.10 18.07
N ILE A 28 18.01 -8.95 18.35
CA ILE A 28 18.21 -10.23 17.66
C ILE A 28 17.27 -11.32 18.22
N HIS A 29 17.08 -11.40 19.55
CA HIS A 29 16.25 -12.43 20.20
C HIS A 29 14.76 -12.06 20.26
N GLN A 30 14.44 -10.76 20.37
CA GLN A 30 13.09 -10.20 20.54
C GLN A 30 12.51 -9.66 19.22
N ARG A 31 13.02 -10.14 18.10
CA ARG A 31 12.64 -9.71 16.74
C ARG A 31 11.14 -9.89 16.50
N TRP A 32 10.58 -11.00 17.01
CA TRP A 32 9.14 -11.26 16.95
C TRP A 32 8.32 -10.33 17.84
N VAL A 33 8.83 -9.97 19.03
CA VAL A 33 8.11 -9.04 19.91
C VAL A 33 8.18 -7.60 19.39
N PHE A 34 9.27 -7.18 18.74
CA PHE A 34 9.29 -5.89 18.05
C PHE A 34 8.29 -5.86 16.87
N VAL A 35 8.23 -6.95 16.09
CA VAL A 35 7.22 -7.10 15.03
C VAL A 35 5.81 -7.06 15.61
N CYS A 36 5.54 -7.79 16.69
CA CYS A 36 4.21 -7.85 17.29
C CYS A 36 3.80 -6.55 17.99
N LEU A 37 4.72 -5.85 18.65
CA LEU A 37 4.42 -4.66 19.44
C LEU A 37 4.42 -3.37 18.61
N PHE A 38 5.20 -3.30 17.52
CA PHE A 38 5.30 -2.10 16.70
C PHE A 38 4.82 -2.32 15.26
N LEU A 39 5.28 -3.38 14.59
CA LEU A 39 4.95 -3.57 13.17
C LEU A 39 3.48 -3.94 12.95
N LEU A 40 2.92 -4.84 13.77
CA LEU A 40 1.50 -5.21 13.70
C LEU A 40 0.55 -4.05 13.99
N PRO A 41 0.67 -3.29 15.10
CA PRO A 41 -0.23 -2.17 15.33
C PRO A 41 -0.03 -1.05 14.30
N LEU A 42 1.21 -0.83 13.84
CA LEU A 42 1.46 0.13 12.78
C LEU A 42 0.78 -0.30 11.46
N SER A 43 0.89 -1.56 11.07
CA SER A 43 0.19 -2.11 9.90
C SER A 43 -1.32 -1.92 10.03
N LEU A 44 -1.89 -2.27 11.19
CA LEU A 44 -3.33 -2.11 11.44
C LEU A 44 -3.78 -0.65 11.38
N ILE A 45 -2.97 0.28 11.88
CA ILE A 45 -3.25 1.73 11.75
C ILE A 45 -3.22 2.16 10.29
N PHE A 46 -2.25 1.69 9.51
CA PHE A 46 -2.19 1.96 8.06
C PHE A 46 -3.44 1.43 7.36
N ASP A 47 -3.84 0.19 7.63
CA ASP A 47 -5.02 -0.43 7.04
C ASP A 47 -6.30 0.35 7.39
N ILE A 48 -6.47 0.73 8.66
CA ILE A 48 -7.59 1.56 9.11
C ILE A 48 -7.58 2.92 8.42
N TYR A 49 -6.42 3.57 8.31
CA TYR A 49 -6.31 4.86 7.64
C TYR A 49 -6.73 4.79 6.17
N TYR A 50 -6.24 3.79 5.42
CA TYR A 50 -6.62 3.57 4.03
C TYR A 50 -8.11 3.23 3.89
N TYR A 51 -8.65 2.40 4.79
CA TYR A 51 -10.06 2.06 4.82
C TYR A 51 -10.95 3.28 5.08
N VAL A 52 -10.64 4.07 6.12
CA VAL A 52 -11.40 5.28 6.46
C VAL A 52 -11.31 6.30 5.33
N ARG A 53 -10.14 6.48 4.70
CA ARG A 53 -10.00 7.36 3.55
C ARG A 53 -10.91 6.92 2.39
N ALA A 54 -10.89 5.63 2.04
CA ALA A 54 -11.74 5.09 0.98
C ALA A 54 -13.23 5.26 1.32
N TRP A 55 -13.61 4.96 2.57
CA TRP A 55 -14.98 5.13 3.06
C TRP A 55 -15.44 6.60 3.02
N VAL A 56 -14.58 7.54 3.42
CA VAL A 56 -14.85 8.98 3.36
C VAL A 56 -15.03 9.44 1.91
N VAL A 57 -14.16 9.01 0.98
CA VAL A 57 -14.27 9.34 -0.45
C VAL A 57 -15.57 8.80 -1.05
N PHE A 58 -15.94 7.56 -0.69
CA PHE A 58 -17.20 6.95 -1.10
C PHE A 58 -18.40 7.73 -0.54
N LYS A 59 -18.41 8.02 0.77
CA LYS A 59 -19.53 8.70 1.43
C LYS A 59 -19.72 10.14 0.97
N LEU A 60 -18.63 10.85 0.68
CA LEU A 60 -18.65 12.22 0.17
C LEU A 60 -19.10 12.32 -1.29
N SER A 61 -19.53 11.21 -1.93
CA SER A 61 -20.08 11.17 -3.30
C SER A 61 -19.20 11.89 -4.34
N SER A 62 -17.91 12.03 -4.03
CA SER A 62 -16.93 12.68 -4.90
C SER A 62 -16.37 11.69 -5.92
N ALA A 63 -16.68 10.39 -5.76
CA ALA A 63 -16.23 9.31 -6.62
C ALA A 63 -16.49 9.57 -8.11
N PRO A 64 -17.69 9.99 -8.58
CA PRO A 64 -17.91 10.18 -10.02
C PRO A 64 -17.13 11.37 -10.59
N ARG A 65 -17.15 12.52 -9.89
CA ARG A 65 -16.48 13.75 -10.35
C ARG A 65 -14.96 13.63 -10.33
N LEU A 66 -14.41 13.00 -9.30
CA LEU A 66 -12.98 12.80 -9.14
C LEU A 66 -12.48 11.68 -10.06
N HIS A 67 -13.27 10.63 -10.27
CA HIS A 67 -13.01 9.59 -11.28
C HIS A 67 -12.85 10.21 -12.67
N GLU A 68 -13.79 11.04 -13.11
CA GLU A 68 -13.69 11.66 -14.44
C GLU A 68 -12.43 12.53 -14.59
N GLN A 69 -12.02 13.25 -13.54
CA GLN A 69 -10.78 14.03 -13.55
C GLN A 69 -9.56 13.11 -13.71
N ARG A 70 -9.47 12.04 -12.91
CA ARG A 70 -8.38 11.06 -13.01
C ARG A 70 -8.35 10.36 -14.38
N VAL A 71 -9.52 10.03 -14.94
CA VAL A 71 -9.63 9.46 -16.29
C VAL A 71 -9.14 10.46 -17.34
N ARG A 72 -9.51 11.74 -17.23
CA ARG A 72 -9.01 12.80 -18.13
C ARG A 72 -7.48 12.94 -18.06
N ASP A 73 -6.90 12.82 -16.87
CA ASP A 73 -5.45 12.85 -16.68
C ASP A 73 -4.75 11.62 -17.29
N ILE A 74 -5.32 10.43 -17.13
CA ILE A 74 -4.82 9.21 -17.78
C ILE A 74 -4.90 9.34 -19.31
N GLN A 75 -6.03 9.83 -19.83
CA GLN A 75 -6.19 10.08 -21.27
C GLN A 75 -5.16 11.10 -21.78
N LYS A 76 -4.83 12.12 -21.00
CA LYS A 76 -3.78 13.09 -21.34
C LYS A 76 -2.41 12.41 -21.41
N GLN A 77 -2.04 11.59 -20.42
CA GLN A 77 -0.79 10.83 -20.43
C GLN A 77 -0.67 9.91 -21.67
N VAL A 78 -1.77 9.26 -22.06
CA VAL A 78 -1.80 8.40 -23.26
C VAL A 78 -1.68 9.22 -24.54
N ARG A 79 -2.33 10.39 -24.62
CA ARG A 79 -2.19 11.30 -25.77
C ARG A 79 -0.75 11.83 -25.91
N GLU A 80 -0.14 12.26 -24.82
CA GLU A 80 1.27 12.70 -24.81
C GLU A 80 2.21 11.57 -25.24
N TRP A 81 1.95 10.33 -24.80
CA TRP A 81 2.71 9.16 -25.24
C TRP A 81 2.55 8.90 -26.74
N LYS A 82 1.33 9.08 -27.29
CA LYS A 82 1.06 8.95 -28.72
C LYS A 82 1.81 10.04 -29.52
N GLU A 83 1.79 11.27 -29.04
CA GLU A 83 2.52 12.41 -29.64
C GLU A 83 4.04 12.22 -29.60
N GLN A 84 4.58 11.55 -28.58
CA GLN A 84 5.99 11.16 -28.48
C GLN A 84 6.39 10.04 -29.46
N GLY A 85 5.47 9.60 -30.33
CA GLY A 85 5.71 8.64 -31.40
C GLY A 85 5.57 7.19 -30.98
N SER A 86 4.92 6.90 -29.83
CA SER A 86 4.59 5.54 -29.39
C SER A 86 5.77 4.56 -29.38
N LYS A 87 7.00 5.05 -29.16
CA LYS A 87 8.24 4.29 -29.35
C LYS A 87 8.45 3.15 -28.34
N THR A 88 7.75 3.19 -27.22
CA THR A 88 7.86 2.21 -26.13
C THR A 88 6.47 1.74 -25.72
N PHE A 89 6.29 0.45 -25.38
CA PHE A 89 5.00 -0.02 -24.86
C PHE A 89 4.63 0.68 -23.54
N MET A 90 3.32 0.72 -23.25
CA MET A 90 2.78 1.27 -22.00
C MET A 90 2.76 0.20 -20.91
N CYS A 91 3.03 0.60 -19.68
CA CYS A 91 2.73 -0.22 -18.50
C CYS A 91 2.12 0.62 -17.39
N THR A 92 1.39 -0.02 -16.47
CA THR A 92 0.84 0.67 -15.31
C THR A 92 1.98 1.08 -14.37
N GLY A 93 1.91 2.31 -13.87
CA GLY A 93 2.90 2.88 -12.96
C GLY A 93 2.80 2.37 -11.52
N ARG A 94 2.03 1.30 -11.26
CA ARG A 94 1.83 0.75 -9.92
C ARG A 94 3.18 0.47 -9.25
N PRO A 95 3.44 0.99 -8.03
CA PRO A 95 4.69 0.73 -7.34
C PRO A 95 4.90 -0.77 -7.10
N GLY A 96 6.15 -1.22 -7.15
CA GLY A 96 6.48 -2.64 -6.94
C GLY A 96 6.07 -3.17 -5.57
N TRP A 97 6.07 -2.33 -4.54
CA TRP A 97 5.68 -2.70 -3.17
C TRP A 97 4.17 -2.95 -3.00
N LEU A 98 3.34 -2.41 -3.90
CA LEU A 98 1.91 -2.73 -3.98
C LEU A 98 1.66 -4.02 -4.76
N THR A 99 2.63 -4.52 -5.52
CA THR A 99 2.40 -5.66 -6.39
C THR A 99 2.62 -6.96 -5.61
N VAL A 100 1.61 -7.84 -5.56
CA VAL A 100 1.69 -9.16 -4.91
C VAL A 100 2.73 -10.07 -5.59
N SER A 101 3.11 -9.78 -6.84
CA SER A 101 4.12 -10.54 -7.57
C SER A 101 5.55 -10.26 -7.09
N LEU A 102 6.28 -11.32 -6.74
CA LEU A 102 7.72 -11.26 -6.38
C LEU A 102 8.66 -10.90 -7.56
N ARG A 103 8.13 -10.88 -8.80
CA ARG A 103 8.92 -10.62 -9.99
C ARG A 103 9.14 -9.12 -10.16
N VAL A 104 10.39 -8.69 -9.98
CA VAL A 104 10.79 -7.31 -10.27
C VAL A 104 10.53 -7.03 -11.75
N GLY A 105 9.58 -6.15 -12.04
CA GLY A 105 9.21 -5.75 -13.39
C GLY A 105 10.33 -4.95 -14.06
N LYS A 106 11.36 -5.63 -14.59
CA LYS A 106 12.46 -5.00 -15.36
C LYS A 106 11.92 -4.16 -16.52
N TYR A 107 10.76 -4.55 -17.05
CA TYR A 107 10.02 -3.84 -18.09
C TYR A 107 9.60 -2.42 -17.66
N LYS A 108 9.37 -2.13 -16.37
CA LYS A 108 9.00 -0.78 -15.90
C LYS A 108 10.11 0.27 -16.09
N LYS A 109 11.34 -0.15 -16.38
CA LYS A 109 12.48 0.73 -16.69
C LYS A 109 12.55 1.12 -18.16
N THR A 110 12.01 0.29 -19.05
CA THR A 110 12.08 0.48 -20.51
C THR A 110 10.78 1.01 -21.09
N HIS A 111 9.66 0.77 -20.43
CA HIS A 111 8.31 1.13 -20.86
C HIS A 111 7.84 2.45 -20.26
N LYS A 112 6.89 3.11 -20.94
CA LYS A 112 6.28 4.33 -20.40
C LYS A 112 5.32 3.93 -19.27
N ASN A 113 5.64 4.36 -18.05
CA ASN A 113 4.77 4.19 -16.89
C ASN A 113 3.61 5.20 -16.98
N ILE A 114 2.38 4.70 -17.15
CA ILE A 114 1.15 5.48 -17.08
C ILE A 114 0.61 5.35 -15.66
N MET A 115 0.48 6.47 -14.97
CA MET A 115 0.03 6.48 -13.59
C MET A 115 -1.49 6.42 -13.56
N ILE A 116 -2.00 5.25 -13.15
CA ILE A 116 -3.43 4.96 -12.99
C ILE A 116 -3.66 4.86 -11.48
N ASN A 117 -4.37 5.83 -10.91
CA ASN A 117 -4.66 5.88 -9.48
C ASN A 117 -6.18 5.80 -9.27
N LEU A 118 -6.76 4.66 -9.68
CA LEU A 118 -8.20 4.41 -9.67
C LEU A 118 -8.50 3.26 -8.69
N MET A 119 -8.74 3.57 -7.41
CA MET A 119 -8.92 2.60 -6.31
C MET A 119 -10.32 2.69 -5.65
N ASP A 120 -11.24 3.48 -6.17
CA ASP A 120 -12.53 3.79 -5.57
C ASP A 120 -13.66 2.88 -6.12
N ILE A 121 -14.67 2.63 -5.29
CA ILE A 121 -15.92 1.95 -5.72
C ILE A 121 -16.88 3.03 -6.23
N LEU A 122 -17.34 2.90 -7.48
CA LEU A 122 -18.14 3.92 -8.16
C LEU A 122 -19.61 3.85 -7.74
N GLU A 123 -20.21 2.66 -7.83
CA GLU A 123 -21.66 2.50 -7.67
C GLU A 123 -22.03 1.05 -7.30
N VAL A 124 -23.00 0.90 -6.40
CA VAL A 124 -23.65 -0.38 -6.10
C VAL A 124 -25.12 -0.27 -6.48
N ASP A 125 -25.54 -0.94 -7.54
CA ASP A 125 -26.94 -1.03 -7.95
C ASP A 125 -27.57 -2.27 -7.31
N THR A 126 -28.34 -2.05 -6.24
CA THR A 126 -29.03 -3.11 -5.51
C THR A 126 -30.22 -3.72 -6.27
N LYS A 127 -30.76 -3.02 -7.27
CA LYS A 127 -31.90 -3.52 -8.06
C LYS A 127 -31.43 -4.45 -9.18
N LYS A 128 -30.30 -4.12 -9.81
CA LYS A 128 -29.72 -4.92 -10.90
C LYS A 128 -28.67 -5.94 -10.43
N GLN A 129 -28.28 -5.88 -9.15
CA GLN A 129 -27.22 -6.71 -8.58
C GLN A 129 -25.87 -6.51 -9.27
N ILE A 130 -25.52 -5.25 -9.58
CA ILE A 130 -24.28 -4.89 -10.27
C ILE A 130 -23.47 -3.94 -9.37
N VAL A 131 -22.17 -4.23 -9.22
CA VAL A 131 -21.21 -3.33 -8.59
C VAL A 131 -20.26 -2.81 -9.65
N ARG A 132 -20.08 -1.49 -9.69
CA ARG A 132 -19.12 -0.80 -10.55
C ARG A 132 -17.93 -0.40 -9.70
N VAL A 133 -16.77 -0.96 -10.00
CA VAL A 133 -15.51 -0.70 -9.30
C VAL A 133 -14.46 -0.14 -10.24
N GLU A 134 -13.49 0.58 -9.70
CA GLU A 134 -12.28 0.94 -10.41
C GLU A 134 -11.27 -0.23 -10.45
N PRO A 135 -10.38 -0.31 -11.45
CA PRO A 135 -9.49 -1.45 -11.67
C PRO A 135 -8.43 -1.69 -10.56
N LEU A 136 -8.10 -0.70 -9.72
CA LEU A 136 -7.19 -0.89 -8.58
C LEU A 136 -7.92 -1.00 -7.24
N VAL A 137 -9.22 -1.29 -7.24
CA VAL A 137 -9.92 -1.63 -6.00
C VAL A 137 -9.38 -2.95 -5.46
N THR A 138 -9.24 -3.09 -4.14
CA THR A 138 -8.84 -4.36 -3.53
C THR A 138 -10.05 -5.25 -3.28
N MET A 139 -9.88 -6.58 -3.38
CA MET A 139 -10.94 -7.55 -3.10
C MET A 139 -11.49 -7.41 -1.68
N GLY A 140 -10.63 -7.09 -0.71
CA GLY A 140 -11.06 -6.85 0.67
C GLY A 140 -12.03 -5.69 0.80
N GLN A 141 -11.81 -4.60 0.05
CA GLN A 141 -12.73 -3.45 0.04
C GLN A 141 -14.08 -3.81 -0.58
N VAL A 142 -14.07 -4.54 -1.70
CA VAL A 142 -15.30 -4.98 -2.38
C VAL A 142 -16.08 -5.94 -1.49
N THR A 143 -15.40 -6.91 -0.88
CA THR A 143 -16.02 -7.92 0.00
C THR A 143 -16.58 -7.28 1.26
N ALA A 144 -15.87 -6.34 1.89
CA ALA A 144 -16.37 -5.61 3.06
C ALA A 144 -17.63 -4.81 2.72
N LEU A 145 -17.67 -4.14 1.57
CA LEU A 145 -18.84 -3.40 1.11
C LEU A 145 -20.02 -4.35 0.84
N LEU A 146 -19.81 -5.43 0.10
CA LEU A 146 -20.85 -6.41 -0.23
C LEU A 146 -21.40 -7.09 1.03
N THR A 147 -20.51 -7.49 1.96
CA THR A 147 -20.90 -8.12 3.22
C THR A 147 -21.77 -7.19 4.06
N SER A 148 -21.49 -5.89 4.08
CA SER A 148 -22.32 -4.89 4.78
C SER A 148 -23.76 -4.78 4.24
N ILE A 149 -23.97 -5.16 2.98
CA ILE A 149 -25.27 -5.17 2.29
C ILE A 149 -25.93 -6.57 2.37
N GLY A 150 -25.22 -7.57 2.92
CA GLY A 150 -25.67 -8.96 2.99
C GLY A 150 -25.45 -9.74 1.71
N TRP A 151 -24.56 -9.27 0.84
CA TRP A 151 -24.23 -9.88 -0.46
C TRP A 151 -22.81 -10.46 -0.43
N THR A 152 -22.54 -11.41 -1.34
CA THR A 152 -21.21 -12.01 -1.47
C THR A 152 -20.88 -12.29 -2.93
N LEU A 153 -19.59 -12.26 -3.27
CA LEU A 153 -19.12 -12.65 -4.59
C LEU A 153 -19.16 -14.19 -4.71
N PRO A 154 -19.60 -14.74 -5.85
CA PRO A 154 -19.69 -16.19 -6.03
C PRO A 154 -18.31 -16.89 -6.03
N VAL A 155 -17.26 -16.14 -6.40
CA VAL A 155 -15.87 -16.60 -6.37
C VAL A 155 -15.05 -15.49 -5.73
N LEU A 156 -14.35 -15.81 -4.64
CA LEU A 156 -13.47 -14.90 -3.93
C LEU A 156 -12.07 -15.50 -3.91
N PRO A 157 -11.04 -14.82 -4.45
CA PRO A 157 -9.66 -15.28 -4.31
C PRO A 157 -9.21 -15.18 -2.84
N GLU A 158 -8.30 -16.04 -2.39
CA GLU A 158 -7.92 -16.10 -0.97
C GLU A 158 -7.12 -14.88 -0.46
N LEU A 159 -6.69 -13.99 -1.36
CA LEU A 159 -5.86 -12.84 -1.05
C LEU A 159 -6.67 -11.54 -1.21
N ASP A 160 -6.98 -10.90 -0.09
CA ASP A 160 -7.76 -9.65 -0.05
C ASP A 160 -7.05 -8.44 -0.68
N ASP A 161 -5.72 -8.48 -0.78
CA ASP A 161 -4.89 -7.40 -1.36
C ASP A 161 -4.71 -7.52 -2.88
N LEU A 162 -5.39 -8.49 -3.49
CA LEU A 162 -5.47 -8.56 -4.94
C LEU A 162 -6.37 -7.44 -5.47
N THR A 163 -5.90 -6.79 -6.53
CA THR A 163 -6.68 -5.85 -7.32
C THR A 163 -7.29 -6.59 -8.51
N GLU A 164 -8.53 -6.26 -8.90
CA GLU A 164 -9.16 -6.73 -10.15
C GLU A 164 -8.49 -6.00 -11.35
N ASP A 165 -7.33 -6.46 -11.80
CA ASP A 165 -6.71 -6.01 -13.07
C ASP A 165 -7.26 -6.77 -14.29
#